data_AF-I8IBB3-F1
#
_entry.id   AF-I8IBB3-F1
#
_cell.length_a   1.000
_cell.length_b   1.000
_cell.length_c   1.000
_cell.angle_alpha   90.00
_cell.angle_beta   90.00
_cell.angle_gamma   90.00
#
_symmetry.space_group_name_H-M   'P 1'
#
loop_
_entity.id
_entity.type
_entity.pdbx_description
1 polymer ?
#
loop_
_entity_poly.entity_id
_entity_poly.type
_entity_poly.pdbx_seq_one_letter_code
_entity_poly.pdbx_strand_id
1 'polypeptide(L)'
;MDSHQLFLHAAATGDIASMEQEYLKNKAVLTGKDSDNRTALHLAVLNGHLKAVERLLDYGIAWCFKDNQGQTALHLAAQLSSATIAETLLERGANCCTQDHDGKTPIFYAYQNYSPDVPHATDHSPRRLPQMGSPPRLVRLHGP
;
A
#
# COMPACT_ATOMS: atom_id res chain seq x y z
N MET A 1 27.08 6.97 -3.60
CA MET A 1 25.63 6.94 -3.34
C MET A 1 24.95 6.99 -4.69
N ASP A 2 24.22 5.94 -5.05
CA ASP A 2 23.49 5.85 -6.30
C ASP A 2 22.33 6.84 -6.35
N SER A 3 21.98 7.37 -7.52
CA SER A 3 20.87 8.34 -7.68
C SER A 3 19.54 7.85 -7.11
N HIS A 4 19.26 6.55 -7.18
CA HIS A 4 18.05 5.97 -6.59
C HIS A 4 18.09 5.99 -5.05
N GLN A 5 19.24 5.67 -4.45
CA GLN A 5 19.44 5.73 -3.00
C GLN A 5 19.39 7.17 -2.49
N LEU A 6 19.97 8.11 -3.23
CA LEU A 6 19.89 9.53 -2.90
C LEU A 6 18.44 10.04 -2.94
N PHE A 7 17.67 9.63 -3.95
CA PHE A 7 16.24 9.97 -4.06
C PHE A 7 15.40 9.36 -2.92
N LEU A 8 15.65 8.08 -2.58
CA LEU A 8 15.02 7.41 -1.45
C LEU A 8 15.33 8.13 -0.12
N HIS A 9 16.59 8.51 0.09
CA HIS A 9 17.01 9.26 1.26
C HIS A 9 16.33 10.62 1.35
N ALA A 10 16.29 11.38 0.25
CA ALA A 10 15.61 12.68 0.21
C ALA A 10 14.10 12.56 0.50
N ALA A 11 13.45 11.49 0.04
CA ALA A 11 12.05 11.20 0.37
C ALA A 11 11.86 10.86 1.85
N ALA A 12 12.83 10.17 2.45
CA ALA A 12 12.82 9.83 3.88
C ALA A 12 13.05 11.07 4.77
N THR A 13 13.89 12.02 4.34
CA THR A 13 14.15 13.26 5.08
C THR A 13 13.10 14.36 4.82
N GLY A 14 12.29 14.20 3.78
CA GLY A 14 11.30 15.20 3.36
C GLY A 14 11.90 16.35 2.54
N ASP A 15 13.12 16.20 2.03
CA ASP A 15 13.84 17.19 1.23
C ASP A 15 13.30 17.26 -0.20
N ILE A 16 12.22 18.02 -0.37
CA ILE A 16 11.57 18.21 -1.66
C ILE A 16 12.56 18.66 -2.73
N ALA A 17 13.41 19.65 -2.45
CA ALA A 17 14.36 20.19 -3.42
C ALA A 17 15.29 19.12 -4.02
N SER A 18 15.80 18.22 -3.18
CA SER A 18 16.67 17.12 -3.59
C SER A 18 15.89 16.08 -4.40
N MET A 19 14.64 15.80 -4.03
CA MET A 19 13.76 14.90 -4.77
C MET A 19 13.48 15.43 -6.18
N GLU A 20 13.17 16.72 -6.33
CA GLU A 20 12.88 17.31 -7.64
C GLU A 20 14.11 17.28 -8.53
N GLN A 21 15.28 17.59 -7.99
CA GLN A 21 16.53 17.56 -8.74
C GLN A 21 16.83 16.17 -9.29
N GLU A 22 16.77 15.13 -8.44
CA GLU A 22 17.04 13.78 -8.90
C GLU A 22 15.94 13.25 -9.84
N TYR A 23 14.67 13.62 -9.62
CA TYR A 23 13.59 13.31 -10.56
C TYR A 23 13.79 13.96 -11.94
N LEU A 24 14.20 15.23 -11.96
CA LEU A 24 14.47 15.97 -13.21
C LEU A 24 15.69 15.39 -13.95
N LYS A 25 16.68 14.93 -13.19
CA LYS A 25 17.89 14.29 -13.71
C LYS A 25 17.62 12.90 -14.27
N ASN A 26 16.81 12.10 -13.57
CA ASN A 26 16.44 10.77 -14.00
C ASN A 26 15.06 10.36 -13.49
N LYS A 27 14.04 10.43 -14.36
CA LYS A 27 12.67 10.01 -14.00
C LYS A 27 12.55 8.55 -13.54
N ALA A 28 13.51 7.68 -13.90
CA ALA A 28 13.48 6.28 -13.48
C ALA A 28 13.70 6.09 -11.96
N VAL A 29 14.15 7.12 -11.22
CA VAL A 29 14.36 7.05 -9.77
C VAL A 29 13.08 6.76 -8.99
N LEU A 30 11.89 7.08 -9.55
CA LEU A 30 10.59 6.79 -8.94
C LEU A 30 10.33 5.29 -8.74
N THR A 31 10.92 4.45 -9.59
CA THR A 31 10.83 2.99 -9.48
C THR A 31 11.92 2.40 -8.59
N GLY A 32 12.81 3.25 -8.07
CA GLY A 32 13.85 2.89 -7.14
C GLY A 32 13.25 2.28 -5.88
N LYS A 33 13.80 1.12 -5.51
CA LYS A 33 13.45 0.41 -4.29
C LYS A 33 14.68 0.26 -3.43
N ASP A 34 14.47 0.32 -2.12
CA ASP A 34 15.50 -0.03 -1.16
C ASP A 34 15.60 -1.56 -0.99
N SER A 35 16.53 -2.01 -0.16
CA SER A 35 16.73 -3.40 0.28
C SER A 35 15.44 -4.07 0.77
N ASP A 36 14.50 -3.32 1.34
CA ASP A 36 13.19 -3.80 1.79
C ASP A 36 12.10 -3.79 0.70
N ASN A 37 12.46 -3.60 -0.57
CA ASN A 37 11.53 -3.33 -1.68
C ASN A 37 10.66 -2.06 -1.47
N ARG A 38 11.04 -1.19 -0.54
CA ARG A 38 10.35 0.07 -0.24
C ARG A 38 10.69 1.13 -1.28
N THR A 39 9.67 1.76 -1.84
CA THR A 39 9.85 2.93 -2.71
C THR A 39 9.92 4.22 -1.91
N ALA A 40 10.28 5.33 -2.57
CA ALA A 40 10.31 6.66 -1.98
C ALA A 40 8.97 7.04 -1.31
N LEU A 41 7.84 6.60 -1.87
CA LEU A 41 6.52 6.81 -1.28
C LEU A 41 6.38 6.11 0.08
N HIS A 42 6.87 4.88 0.22
CA HIS A 42 6.83 4.17 1.50
C HIS A 42 7.66 4.90 2.57
N LEU A 43 8.85 5.38 2.20
CA LEU A 43 9.74 6.11 3.11
C LEU A 43 9.16 7.46 3.54
N ALA A 44 8.56 8.21 2.61
CA ALA A 44 7.90 9.48 2.91
C ALA A 44 6.71 9.29 3.86
N VAL A 45 5.92 8.23 3.66
CA VAL A 45 4.81 7.87 4.55
C VAL A 45 5.31 7.44 5.93
N LEU A 46 6.35 6.59 5.99
CA LEU A 46 6.96 6.14 7.25
C LEU A 46 7.45 7.27 8.14
N ASN A 47 8.01 8.32 7.53
CA ASN A 47 8.46 9.51 8.24
C ASN A 47 7.36 10.56 8.46
N GLY A 48 6.15 10.33 7.95
CA GLY A 48 5.02 11.25 8.10
C GLY A 48 5.15 12.54 7.30
N HIS A 49 5.96 12.56 6.24
CA HIS A 49 6.23 13.75 5.43
C HIS A 49 5.15 13.95 4.36
N LEU A 50 4.00 14.49 4.75
CA LEU A 50 2.86 14.73 3.85
C LEU A 50 3.24 15.52 2.58
N LYS A 51 4.01 16.60 2.71
CA LYS A 51 4.47 17.39 1.54
C LYS A 51 5.30 16.55 0.56
N ALA A 52 6.13 15.65 1.07
CA ALA A 52 6.93 14.75 0.23
C ALA A 52 6.03 13.72 -0.46
N VAL A 53 5.02 13.20 0.23
CA VAL A 53 4.00 12.32 -0.35
C VAL A 53 3.25 13.02 -1.50
N GLU A 54 2.77 14.25 -1.28
CA GLU A 54 2.09 15.03 -2.32
C GLU A 54 2.96 15.23 -3.56
N ARG A 55 4.22 15.63 -3.39
CA ARG A 55 5.15 15.83 -4.52
C ARG A 55 5.47 14.53 -5.24
N LEU A 56 5.65 13.42 -4.51
CA LEU A 56 5.84 12.10 -5.12
C LEU A 56 4.64 11.67 -5.97
N LEU A 57 3.43 11.95 -5.48
CA LEU A 57 2.20 11.69 -6.21
C LEU A 57 2.07 12.60 -7.46
N ASP A 58 2.52 13.85 -7.37
CA ASP A 58 2.62 14.75 -8.54
C ASP A 58 3.62 14.28 -9.59
N TYR A 59 4.71 13.62 -9.18
CA TYR A 59 5.66 13.01 -10.12
C TYR A 59 5.09 11.78 -10.83
N GLY A 60 3.91 11.29 -10.42
CA GLY A 60 3.26 10.13 -11.02
C GLY A 60 3.87 8.81 -10.56
N ILE A 61 4.43 8.77 -9.34
CA ILE A 61 4.86 7.50 -8.75
C ILE A 61 3.67 6.55 -8.65
N ALA A 62 3.86 5.27 -8.98
CA ALA A 62 2.79 4.30 -8.81
C ALA A 62 2.57 4.05 -7.30
N TRP A 63 1.33 4.18 -6.85
CA TRP A 63 0.94 3.94 -5.46
C TRP A 63 0.71 2.45 -5.16
N CYS A 64 0.70 1.60 -6.20
CA CYS A 64 0.46 0.16 -6.09
C CYS A 64 1.71 -0.66 -5.76
N PHE A 65 2.87 -0.02 -5.57
CA PHE A 65 4.08 -0.72 -5.19
C PHE A 65 3.90 -1.36 -3.81
N LYS A 66 4.36 -2.61 -3.72
CA LYS A 66 4.41 -3.39 -2.50
C LYS A 66 5.85 -3.51 -2.02
N ASP A 67 6.04 -3.42 -0.72
CA ASP A 67 7.30 -3.74 -0.05
C ASP A 67 7.46 -5.27 0.13
N ASN A 68 8.54 -5.69 0.82
CA ASN A 68 8.80 -7.11 1.11
C ASN A 68 7.68 -7.81 1.88
N GLN A 69 6.86 -7.08 2.63
CA GLN A 69 5.75 -7.61 3.40
C GLN A 69 4.44 -7.63 2.59
N GLY A 70 4.49 -7.20 1.32
CA GLY A 70 3.29 -7.04 0.50
C GLY A 70 2.50 -5.78 0.84
N GLN A 71 3.03 -4.92 1.71
CA GLN A 71 2.35 -3.72 2.18
C GLN A 71 2.52 -2.60 1.17
N THR A 72 1.45 -1.83 0.98
CA THR A 72 1.45 -0.62 0.15
C THR A 72 1.62 0.62 1.03
N ALA A 73 1.89 1.78 0.41
CA ALA A 73 1.94 3.06 1.11
C ALA A 73 0.70 3.32 1.99
N LEU A 74 -0.48 2.86 1.55
CA LEU A 74 -1.73 3.01 2.32
C LEU A 74 -1.76 2.12 3.57
N HIS A 75 -1.18 0.91 3.53
CA HIS A 75 -1.03 0.08 4.72
C HIS A 75 -0.15 0.77 5.77
N LEU A 76 0.96 1.37 5.33
CA LEU A 76 1.86 2.11 6.22
C LEU A 76 1.17 3.35 6.80
N ALA A 77 0.44 4.11 5.99
CA ALA A 77 -0.33 5.26 6.47
C ALA A 77 -1.35 4.86 7.54
N ALA A 78 -2.03 3.73 7.36
CA ALA A 78 -2.96 3.18 8.33
C ALA A 78 -2.26 2.70 9.62
N GLN A 79 -1.09 2.05 9.50
CA GLN A 79 -0.26 1.67 10.65
C GLN A 79 0.31 2.86 11.43
N LEU A 80 0.43 4.02 10.81
CA LEU A 80 0.90 5.24 11.46
C LEU A 80 -0.25 6.10 11.99
N SER A 81 -1.51 5.66 11.81
CA SER A 81 -2.71 6.43 12.13
C SER A 81 -2.71 7.83 11.47
N SER A 82 -2.08 7.96 10.30
CA SER A 82 -1.98 9.24 9.59
C SER A 82 -3.15 9.40 8.64
N ALA A 83 -4.28 9.90 9.17
CA ALA A 83 -5.51 10.10 8.40
C ALA A 83 -5.29 11.01 7.18
N THR A 84 -4.53 12.09 7.34
CA THR A 84 -4.22 13.04 6.28
C THR A 84 -3.48 12.40 5.10
N ILE A 85 -2.45 11.60 5.36
CA ILE A 85 -1.69 10.90 4.31
C ILE A 85 -2.56 9.83 3.64
N ALA A 86 -3.37 9.11 4.41
CA ALA A 86 -4.29 8.12 3.88
C ALA A 86 -5.33 8.77 2.96
N GLU A 87 -5.90 9.91 3.35
CA GLU A 87 -6.82 10.71 2.52
C GLU A 87 -6.15 11.12 1.21
N THR A 88 -4.93 11.67 1.23
CA THR A 88 -4.23 12.09 0.00
C THR A 88 -4.00 10.91 -0.96
N LEU A 89 -3.66 9.75 -0.43
CA LEU A 89 -3.50 8.53 -1.22
C LEU A 89 -4.84 8.07 -1.83
N LEU A 90 -5.93 8.12 -1.06
CA LEU A 90 -7.27 7.75 -1.51
C LEU A 90 -7.79 8.71 -2.58
N GLU A 91 -7.56 10.02 -2.45
CA GLU A 91 -7.91 11.03 -3.46
C GLU A 91 -7.24 10.77 -4.81
N ARG A 92 -6.01 10.23 -4.80
CA ARG A 92 -5.27 9.84 -6.01
C ARG A 92 -5.65 8.46 -6.54
N GLY A 93 -6.68 7.83 -5.97
CA GLY A 93 -7.23 6.55 -6.42
C GLY A 93 -6.50 5.33 -5.87
N ALA A 94 -5.75 5.46 -4.78
CA ALA A 94 -5.10 4.32 -4.15
C ALA A 94 -6.12 3.27 -3.72
N ASN A 95 -5.88 2.02 -4.10
CA ASN A 95 -6.80 0.93 -3.82
C ASN A 95 -6.72 0.50 -2.34
N CYS A 96 -7.79 0.73 -1.59
CA CYS A 96 -7.91 0.35 -0.19
C CYS A 96 -8.19 -1.15 0.04
N CYS A 97 -8.47 -1.91 -1.02
CA CYS A 97 -8.74 -3.34 -0.93
C CYS A 97 -7.50 -4.21 -1.18
N THR A 98 -6.32 -3.62 -1.37
CA THR A 98 -5.09 -4.41 -1.53
C THR A 98 -4.79 -5.18 -0.25
N GLN A 99 -4.54 -6.48 -0.38
CA GLN A 99 -4.06 -7.30 0.73
C GLN A 99 -2.53 -7.41 0.72
N ASP A 100 -1.94 -7.40 1.91
CA ASP A 100 -0.54 -7.73 2.16
C ASP A 100 -0.31 -9.25 2.16
N HIS A 101 0.91 -9.70 2.50
CA HIS A 101 1.23 -11.13 2.57
C HIS A 101 0.47 -11.89 3.67
N ASP A 102 0.01 -11.19 4.71
CA ASP A 102 -0.82 -11.77 5.77
C ASP A 102 -2.31 -11.79 5.40
N GLY A 103 -2.69 -11.28 4.22
CA GLY A 103 -4.08 -11.14 3.82
C GLY A 103 -4.81 -9.96 4.49
N LYS A 104 -4.08 -9.10 5.20
CA LYS A 104 -4.62 -7.92 5.89
C LYS A 104 -4.74 -6.77 4.92
N THR A 105 -5.74 -5.93 5.13
CA THR A 105 -5.99 -4.72 4.34
C THR A 105 -5.51 -3.47 5.11
N PRO A 106 -5.30 -2.32 4.44
CA PRO A 106 -4.93 -1.09 5.13
C PRO A 106 -5.92 -0.72 6.24
N ILE A 107 -7.22 -0.88 5.97
CA ILE A 107 -8.27 -0.59 6.95
C ILE A 107 -8.20 -1.49 8.19
N PHE A 108 -7.72 -2.73 8.03
CA PHE A 108 -7.49 -3.64 9.17
C PHE A 108 -6.43 -3.08 10.14
N TYR A 109 -5.39 -2.43 9.62
CA TYR A 109 -4.38 -1.77 10.44
C TYR A 109 -4.89 -0.48 11.08
N ALA A 110 -5.66 0.33 10.33
CA ALA A 110 -6.28 1.53 10.88
C ALA A 110 -7.21 1.21 12.06
N TYR A 111 -7.99 0.13 11.93
CA TYR A 111 -8.90 -0.31 12.98
C TYR A 111 -8.16 -0.82 14.22
N GLN A 112 -7.08 -1.59 14.05
CA GLN A 112 -6.27 -2.07 15.18
C GLN A 112 -5.61 -0.94 15.98
N ASN A 113 -5.16 0.12 15.30
CA ASN A 113 -4.57 1.27 15.97
C ASN A 113 -5.59 2.21 16.62
N TYR A 114 -6.83 2.25 16.13
CA TYR A 114 -7.89 3.12 16.66
C TYR A 114 -8.56 2.57 17.93
N SER A 115 -7.96 1.61 18.64
CA SER A 115 -8.57 1.04 19.84
C SER A 115 -8.11 1.75 21.13
N PRO A 116 -8.96 2.58 21.79
CA PRO A 116 -8.99 2.58 23.25
C PRO A 116 -9.62 1.26 23.70
N ASP A 117 -8.86 0.45 24.44
CA ASP A 117 -9.33 -0.66 25.30
C ASP A 117 -10.56 -1.46 24.83
N VAL A 118 -10.43 -2.30 23.80
CA VAL A 118 -11.32 -3.47 23.69
C VAL A 118 -10.51 -4.77 23.62
N PRO A 119 -10.50 -5.58 24.69
CA PRO A 119 -9.85 -6.88 24.65
C PRO A 119 -10.67 -7.84 23.80
N HIS A 120 -9.99 -8.48 22.84
CA HIS A 120 -10.33 -9.74 22.21
C HIS A 120 -11.62 -9.81 21.36
N ALA A 121 -11.42 -9.81 20.05
CA ALA A 121 -12.13 -10.66 19.08
C ALA A 121 -11.46 -10.45 17.71
N THR A 122 -11.22 -11.40 16.81
CA THR A 122 -11.36 -12.85 16.72
C THR A 122 -10.73 -13.17 15.36
N ASP A 123 -10.03 -14.29 15.27
CA ASP A 123 -9.92 -15.15 14.08
C ASP A 123 -10.52 -14.57 12.78
N HIS A 124 -9.69 -13.99 11.91
CA HIS A 124 -9.99 -13.84 10.50
C HIS A 124 -8.92 -14.56 9.69
N SER A 125 -9.02 -15.88 9.75
CA SER A 125 -8.73 -16.76 8.62
C SER A 125 -9.15 -16.10 7.29
N PRO A 126 -8.28 -16.02 6.27
CA PRO A 126 -8.63 -15.37 5.00
C PRO A 126 -9.82 -16.10 4.37
N ARG A 127 -10.91 -15.35 4.21
CA ARG A 127 -12.18 -15.77 3.62
C ARG A 127 -11.93 -16.35 2.23
N ARG A 128 -11.79 -17.69 2.14
CA ARG A 128 -11.91 -18.44 0.89
C ARG A 128 -13.27 -18.09 0.28
N LEU A 129 -13.24 -17.56 -0.94
CA LEU A 129 -14.42 -17.39 -1.77
C LEU A 129 -15.18 -18.74 -1.83
N PRO A 130 -16.47 -18.80 -1.47
CA PRO A 130 -17.27 -19.98 -1.77
C PRO A 130 -17.48 -19.99 -3.29
N GLN A 131 -16.79 -20.90 -3.98
CA GLN A 131 -17.16 -21.24 -5.35
C GLN A 131 -18.59 -21.79 -5.31
N MET A 132 -19.44 -21.09 -6.03
CA MET A 132 -20.88 -21.28 -6.12
C MET A 132 -21.22 -22.70 -6.57
N GLY A 133 -22.37 -23.16 -6.09
CA GLY A 133 -22.85 -24.52 -6.19
C GLY A 133 -22.80 -25.14 -7.58
N SER A 134 -22.54 -26.45 -7.56
CA SER A 134 -22.86 -27.41 -8.62
C SER A 134 -24.20 -27.11 -9.28
N PRO A 135 -24.31 -27.10 -10.63
CA PRO A 135 -25.61 -27.16 -11.28
C PRO A 135 -26.23 -28.57 -11.07
N PRO A 136 -27.55 -28.69 -10.86
CA PRO A 136 -28.20 -29.97 -10.63
C PRO A 136 -28.19 -30.87 -11.88
N ARG A 137 -28.09 -32.18 -11.63
CA ARG A 137 -28.08 -33.29 -12.59
C ARG A 137 -29.24 -33.21 -13.61
N LEU A 138 -28.92 -33.32 -14.89
CA LEU A 138 -29.89 -33.75 -15.90
C LEU A 138 -29.86 -35.29 -15.97
N VAL A 139 -30.84 -35.94 -15.34
CA VAL A 139 -31.10 -37.37 -15.52
C VAL A 139 -31.64 -37.55 -16.94
N ARG A 140 -30.84 -38.15 -17.82
CA ARG A 140 -31.28 -38.58 -19.16
C ARG A 140 -32.17 -39.81 -18.98
N LEU A 141 -33.48 -39.59 -18.86
CA LEU A 141 -34.48 -40.64 -19.01
C LEU A 141 -34.60 -41.01 -20.49
N HIS A 142 -34.02 -42.14 -20.86
CA HIS A 142 -34.53 -42.94 -21.97
C HIS A 142 -34.67 -44.37 -21.45
N GLY A 143 -35.92 -44.82 -21.37
CA GLY A 143 -36.27 -46.23 -21.54
C GLY A 143 -37.36 -46.32 -22.60
N PRO A 144 -37.96 -47.50 -22.78
CA PRO A 144 -37.41 -48.85 -22.66
C PRO A 144 -36.65 -49.30 -23.92
#